data_AF-A0A7C4VHF0-F1
#
_entry.id   AF-A0A7C4VHF0-F1
#
_cell.length_a   1.000
_cell.length_b   1.000
_cell.length_c   1.000
_cell.angle_alpha   90.00
_cell.angle_beta   90.00
_cell.angle_gamma   90.00
#
_symmetry.space_group_name_H-M   'P 1'
#
loop_
_entity.id
_entity.type
_entity.pdbx_description
1 polymer ?
#
loop_
_entity_poly.entity_id
_entity_poly.type
_entity_poly.pdbx_seq_one_letter_code
_entity_poly.pdbx_strand_id
1 'polypeptide(L)'
;MEMIEAIIAIVVGIVVGIFIGILFAYFYFRAKVESMARRLGDEIGQQKFEQSKAELEKVYEQKYSALFYQWRIEAEKAFRDDALMRSRAVLKGALAEQLAPMFKVFGHDPSDARFIGDPVDYVIFDGYTKVKERIEDIPITIVLADVKTGEANLTYEQKRIKQGIEKGLVKFEVIRF
;
A
#
# COMPACT_ATOMS: atom_id res chain seq x y z
N MET A 1 79.40 68.82 15.92
CA MET A 1 79.42 67.35 15.72
C MET A 1 78.23 66.72 16.45
N GLU A 2 78.07 66.96 17.76
CA GLU A 2 76.94 66.42 18.55
C GLU A 2 75.52 66.77 18.03
N MET A 3 75.28 68.01 17.56
CA MET A 3 73.94 68.43 17.09
C MET A 3 73.45 67.65 15.85
N ILE A 4 74.37 67.24 14.97
CA ILE A 4 74.03 66.52 13.73
C ILE A 4 73.68 65.06 14.07
N GLU A 5 74.41 64.44 14.99
CA GLU A 5 74.14 63.07 15.45
C GLU A 5 72.76 62.97 16.13
N ALA A 6 72.39 63.97 16.94
CA ALA A 6 71.07 64.03 17.57
C ALA A 6 69.91 64.10 16.55
N ILE A 7 70.06 64.89 15.48
CA ILE A 7 69.03 64.99 14.43
C ILE A 7 68.90 63.67 13.66
N ILE A 8 70.03 63.03 13.32
CA ILE A 8 70.02 61.73 12.63
C ILE A 8 69.31 60.68 13.49
N ALA A 9 69.59 60.63 14.79
CA ALA A 9 68.95 59.67 15.70
C ALA A 9 67.42 59.84 15.75
N ILE A 10 66.93 61.08 15.78
CA ILE A 10 65.48 61.36 15.79
C ILE A 10 64.82 60.90 14.47
N VAL A 11 65.43 61.25 13.33
CA VAL A 11 64.89 60.87 12.00
C VAL A 11 64.87 59.36 11.85
N VAL A 12 65.93 58.66 12.24
CA VAL A 12 65.99 57.19 12.23
C VAL A 12 64.90 56.61 13.12
N GLY A 13 64.68 57.15 14.32
CA GLY A 13 63.62 56.71 15.22
C GLY A 13 62.22 56.82 14.62
N ILE A 14 61.93 57.94 13.94
CA ILE A 14 60.63 58.16 13.26
C ILE A 14 60.45 57.16 12.12
N VAL A 15 61.46 56.98 11.27
CA VAL A 15 61.40 56.05 10.13
C VAL A 15 61.19 54.61 10.62
N VAL A 16 61.92 54.20 11.67
CA VAL A 16 61.75 52.88 12.29
C VAL A 16 60.35 52.73 12.89
N GLY A 17 59.83 53.75 13.57
CA GLY A 17 58.48 53.74 14.13
C GLY A 17 57.38 53.58 13.06
N ILE A 18 57.51 54.28 11.94
CA ILE A 18 56.59 54.16 10.80
C ILE A 18 56.67 52.75 10.20
N PHE A 19 57.88 52.22 9.99
CA PHE A 19 58.05 50.87 9.49
C PHE A 19 57.43 49.82 10.41
N ILE A 20 57.63 49.94 11.72
CA ILE A 20 57.02 49.05 12.72
C ILE A 20 55.49 49.18 12.69
N GLY A 21 54.95 50.40 12.60
CA GLY A 21 53.52 50.63 12.53
C GLY A 21 52.87 50.01 11.30
N ILE A 22 53.51 50.16 10.12
CA ILE A 22 53.05 49.55 8.87
C ILE A 22 53.13 48.02 8.96
N LEU A 23 54.23 47.49 9.50
CA LEU A 23 54.42 46.06 9.67
C LEU A 23 53.36 45.48 10.62
N PHE A 24 53.09 46.15 11.73
CA PHE A 24 52.05 45.75 12.69
C PHE A 24 50.65 45.82 12.08
N ALA A 25 50.34 46.90 11.35
CA ALA A 25 49.06 47.06 10.66
C ALA A 25 48.86 45.96 9.59
N TYR A 26 49.91 45.62 8.84
CA TYR A 26 49.89 44.54 7.87
C TYR A 26 49.59 43.19 8.52
N PHE A 27 50.30 42.85 9.61
CA PHE A 27 50.06 41.59 10.33
C PHE A 27 48.67 41.53 10.95
N TYR A 28 48.19 42.62 11.57
CA TYR A 28 46.86 42.70 12.15
C TYR A 28 45.76 42.53 11.08
N PHE A 29 45.88 43.22 9.95
CA PHE A 29 44.89 43.14 8.87
C PHE A 29 44.87 41.75 8.24
N ARG A 30 46.03 41.15 7.98
CA ARG A 30 46.13 39.79 7.44
C ARG A 30 45.46 38.76 8.34
N ALA A 31 45.74 38.80 9.64
CA ALA A 31 45.12 37.89 10.61
C ALA A 31 43.59 38.06 10.68
N LYS A 32 43.10 39.30 10.60
CA LYS A 32 41.66 39.59 10.63
C LYS A 32 40.95 39.06 9.39
N VAL A 33 41.52 39.25 8.19
CA VAL A 33 40.95 38.75 6.93
C VAL A 33 40.88 37.23 6.90
N GLU A 34 41.95 36.54 7.33
CA GLU A 34 41.95 35.07 7.41
C GLU A 34 40.89 34.54 8.38
N SER A 35 40.73 35.18 9.54
CA SER A 35 39.73 34.75 10.53
C SER A 35 38.28 34.95 10.03
N MET A 36 38.02 36.02 9.28
CA MET A 36 36.70 36.33 8.74
C MET A 36 36.34 35.41 7.57
N ALA A 37 37.30 35.15 6.68
CA ALA A 37 37.12 34.21 5.58
C ALA A 37 36.82 32.79 6.08
N ARG A 38 37.49 32.35 7.15
CA ARG A 38 37.21 31.04 7.79
C ARG A 38 35.80 30.98 8.38
N ARG A 39 35.43 31.95 9.23
CA ARG A 39 34.09 31.98 9.86
C ARG A 39 32.96 31.99 8.83
N LEU A 40 33.07 32.82 7.81
CA LEU A 40 32.04 32.93 6.77
C LEU A 40 31.96 31.65 5.92
N GLY A 41 33.10 31.00 5.65
CA GLY A 41 33.14 29.71 4.96
C GLY A 41 32.47 28.59 5.77
N ASP A 42 32.74 28.54 7.07
CA ASP A 42 32.17 27.53 7.97
C ASP A 42 30.64 27.72 8.14
N GLU A 43 30.17 28.95 8.34
CA GLU A 43 28.73 29.27 8.48
C GLU A 43 27.94 28.96 7.19
N ILE A 44 28.44 29.40 6.03
CA ILE A 44 27.78 29.11 4.74
C ILE A 44 27.80 27.61 4.45
N GLY A 45 28.90 26.93 4.75
CA GLY A 45 29.04 25.48 4.59
C GLY A 45 28.02 24.73 5.43
N GLN A 46 27.89 25.07 6.72
CA GLN A 46 26.94 24.44 7.63
C GLN A 46 25.49 24.72 7.24
N GLN A 47 25.12 25.98 6.96
CA GLN A 47 23.75 26.31 6.56
C GLN A 47 23.33 25.59 5.29
N LYS A 48 24.20 25.56 4.28
CA LYS A 48 23.89 24.89 3.02
C LYS A 48 23.78 23.38 3.19
N PHE A 49 24.64 22.78 4.03
CA PHE A 49 24.57 21.37 4.35
C PHE A 49 23.29 20.99 5.09
N GLU A 50 22.90 21.75 6.12
CA GLU A 50 21.66 21.55 6.87
C GLU A 50 20.42 21.68 5.98
N GLN A 51 20.39 22.68 5.09
CA GLN A 51 19.29 22.85 4.13
C GLN A 51 19.19 21.67 3.16
N SER A 52 20.30 21.27 2.54
CA SER A 52 20.31 20.12 1.62
C SER A 52 19.91 18.82 2.31
N LYS A 53 20.35 18.61 3.57
CA LYS A 53 19.95 17.45 4.36
C LYS A 53 18.45 17.43 4.64
N ALA A 54 17.89 18.55 5.09
CA ALA A 54 16.46 18.66 5.40
C ALA A 54 15.56 18.50 4.17
N GLU A 55 15.99 19.02 3.01
CA GLU A 55 15.28 18.83 1.74
C GLU A 55 15.31 17.36 1.31
N LEU A 56 16.46 16.72 1.44
CA LEU A 56 16.63 15.31 1.10
C LEU A 56 15.76 14.41 2.00
N GLU A 57 15.73 14.67 3.31
CA GLU A 57 14.87 13.96 4.26
C GLU A 57 13.38 14.08 3.89
N LYS A 58 12.91 15.29 3.55
CA LYS A 58 11.53 15.51 3.10
C LYS A 58 11.18 14.72 1.84
N VAL A 59 12.08 14.71 0.85
CA VAL A 59 11.86 13.96 -0.40
C VAL A 59 11.79 12.47 -0.12
N TYR A 60 12.66 11.95 0.75
CA TYR A 60 12.60 10.55 1.16
C TYR A 60 11.30 10.23 1.90
N GLU A 61 10.90 11.02 2.89
CA GLU A 61 9.65 10.81 3.64
C GLU A 61 8.43 10.76 2.72
N GLN A 62 8.32 11.71 1.79
CA GLN A 62 7.23 11.73 0.82
C GLN A 62 7.22 10.46 -0.03
N LYS A 63 8.38 10.06 -0.56
CA LYS A 63 8.49 8.86 -1.40
C LYS A 63 8.16 7.58 -0.64
N TYR A 64 8.66 7.42 0.58
CA TYR A 64 8.38 6.25 1.42
C TYR A 64 6.91 6.20 1.83
N SER A 65 6.29 7.33 2.17
CA SER A 65 4.87 7.37 2.52
C SER A 65 3.96 6.93 1.37
N ALA A 66 4.24 7.37 0.14
CA ALA A 66 3.47 7.01 -1.03
C ALA A 66 3.63 5.52 -1.37
N LEU A 67 4.87 5.02 -1.34
CA LEU A 67 5.16 3.61 -1.60
C LEU A 67 4.53 2.70 -0.54
N PHE A 68 4.59 3.11 0.73
CA PHE A 68 3.98 2.38 1.84
C PHE A 68 2.45 2.33 1.73
N TYR A 69 1.82 3.44 1.35
CA TYR A 69 0.38 3.48 1.14
C TYR A 69 -0.08 2.56 0.00
N GLN A 70 0.65 2.56 -1.13
CA GLN A 70 0.37 1.65 -2.25
C GLN A 70 0.55 0.19 -1.85
N TRP A 71 1.69 -0.14 -1.23
CA TRP A 71 1.97 -1.49 -0.77
C TRP A 71 0.91 -2.00 0.22
N ARG A 72 0.42 -1.14 1.12
CA ARG A 72 -0.65 -1.49 2.06
C ARG A 72 -1.96 -1.84 1.35
N ILE A 73 -2.36 -1.06 0.35
CA ILE A 73 -3.58 -1.33 -0.44
C ILE A 73 -3.46 -2.66 -1.21
N GLU A 74 -2.31 -2.90 -1.84
CA GLU A 74 -2.07 -4.13 -2.59
C GLU A 74 -2.05 -5.36 -1.67
N ALA A 75 -1.36 -5.25 -0.53
CA ALA A 75 -1.31 -6.31 0.48
C ALA A 75 -2.70 -6.62 1.04
N GLU A 76 -3.48 -5.59 1.41
CA GLU A 76 -4.84 -5.77 1.93
C GLU A 76 -5.76 -6.46 0.90
N LYS A 77 -5.66 -6.08 -0.37
CA LYS A 77 -6.39 -6.74 -1.46
C LYS A 77 -5.98 -8.21 -1.62
N ALA A 78 -4.68 -8.50 -1.63
CA ALA A 78 -4.16 -9.85 -1.75
C ALA A 78 -4.56 -10.74 -0.56
N PHE A 79 -4.49 -10.22 0.68
CA PHE A 79 -4.95 -10.94 1.87
C PHE A 79 -6.46 -11.21 1.84
N ARG A 80 -7.27 -10.24 1.42
CA ARG A 80 -8.71 -10.43 1.29
C ARG A 80 -9.06 -11.49 0.25
N ASP A 81 -8.42 -11.44 -0.91
CA ASP A 81 -8.68 -12.37 -1.99
C ASP A 81 -8.18 -13.80 -1.65
N ASP A 82 -7.02 -13.94 -1.00
CA ASP A 82 -6.49 -15.24 -0.53
C ASP A 82 -7.33 -15.83 0.62
N ALA A 83 -7.77 -15.01 1.58
CA ALA A 83 -8.66 -15.46 2.66
C ALA A 83 -10.02 -15.92 2.10
N LEU A 84 -10.59 -15.18 1.14
CA LEU A 84 -11.82 -15.57 0.46
C LEU A 84 -11.64 -16.85 -0.38
N MET A 85 -10.53 -17.02 -1.09
CA MET A 85 -10.25 -18.22 -1.89
C MET A 85 -10.06 -19.47 -1.01
N ARG A 86 -9.21 -19.39 0.02
CA ARG A 86 -8.92 -20.53 0.91
C ARG A 86 -10.12 -20.92 1.74
N SER A 87 -10.83 -19.94 2.30
CA SER A 87 -12.09 -20.20 3.00
C SER A 87 -13.11 -20.86 2.07
N ARG A 88 -13.25 -20.43 0.81
CA ARG A 88 -14.22 -21.02 -0.11
C ARG A 88 -13.84 -22.43 -0.55
N ALA A 89 -12.57 -22.71 -0.84
CA ALA A 89 -12.16 -24.03 -1.33
C ALA A 89 -12.23 -25.11 -0.23
N VAL A 90 -11.73 -24.81 0.97
CA VAL A 90 -11.74 -25.75 2.10
C VAL A 90 -13.16 -25.99 2.62
N LEU A 91 -13.95 -24.92 2.78
CA LEU A 91 -15.33 -25.04 3.26
C LEU A 91 -16.22 -25.75 2.23
N LYS A 92 -16.02 -25.53 0.92
CA LYS A 92 -16.74 -26.27 -0.13
C LYS A 92 -16.42 -27.76 -0.13
N GLY A 93 -15.15 -28.16 0.02
CA GLY A 93 -14.77 -29.57 0.08
C GLY A 93 -15.39 -30.26 1.29
N ALA A 94 -15.22 -29.67 2.47
CA ALA A 94 -15.77 -30.22 3.72
C ALA A 94 -17.31 -30.29 3.72
N LEU A 95 -18.00 -29.25 3.21
CA LEU A 95 -19.47 -29.25 3.12
C LEU A 95 -19.97 -30.21 2.04
N ALA A 96 -19.30 -30.33 0.90
CA ALA A 96 -19.69 -31.27 -0.15
C ALA A 96 -19.63 -32.71 0.34
N GLU A 97 -18.63 -33.08 1.13
CA GLU A 97 -18.53 -34.42 1.72
C GLU A 97 -19.65 -34.70 2.72
N GLN A 98 -19.97 -33.75 3.59
CA GLN A 98 -21.04 -33.91 4.59
C GLN A 98 -22.45 -33.92 3.97
N LEU A 99 -22.64 -33.18 2.87
CA LEU A 99 -23.96 -33.02 2.23
C LEU A 99 -24.17 -33.95 1.04
N ALA A 100 -23.14 -34.59 0.49
CA ALA A 100 -23.26 -35.59 -0.56
C ALA A 100 -24.29 -36.70 -0.25
N PRO A 101 -24.36 -37.24 0.98
CA PRO A 101 -25.42 -38.19 1.35
C PRO A 101 -26.82 -37.59 1.19
N MET A 102 -27.03 -36.34 1.57
CA MET A 102 -28.33 -35.68 1.42
C MET A 102 -28.70 -35.50 -0.06
N PHE A 103 -27.78 -35.02 -0.89
CA PHE A 103 -28.05 -34.86 -2.32
C PHE A 103 -28.42 -36.20 -2.98
N LYS A 104 -27.75 -37.30 -2.60
CA LYS A 104 -28.13 -38.65 -3.04
C LYS A 104 -29.54 -39.04 -2.58
N VAL A 105 -29.94 -38.70 -1.35
CA VAL A 105 -31.31 -38.94 -0.85
C VAL A 105 -32.34 -38.14 -1.64
N PHE A 106 -32.02 -36.90 -2.01
CA PHE A 106 -32.89 -36.04 -2.83
C PHE A 106 -32.80 -36.29 -4.35
N GLY A 107 -31.97 -37.26 -4.78
CA GLY A 107 -31.89 -37.68 -6.18
C GLY A 107 -30.98 -36.83 -7.07
N HIS A 108 -30.14 -35.97 -6.50
CA HIS A 108 -29.22 -35.10 -7.25
C HIS A 108 -27.76 -35.54 -7.13
N ASP A 109 -26.98 -35.29 -8.19
CA ASP A 109 -25.54 -35.46 -8.14
C ASP A 109 -24.90 -34.33 -7.32
N PRO A 110 -24.11 -34.61 -6.26
CA PRO A 110 -23.42 -33.59 -5.48
C PRO A 110 -22.50 -32.69 -6.34
N SER A 111 -21.95 -33.21 -7.44
CA SER A 111 -21.07 -32.47 -8.36
C SER A 111 -21.82 -31.42 -9.20
N ASP A 112 -23.15 -31.53 -9.29
CA ASP A 112 -24.03 -30.57 -9.97
C ASP A 112 -24.47 -29.42 -9.04
N ALA A 113 -24.19 -29.49 -7.74
CA ALA A 113 -24.53 -28.47 -6.77
C ALA A 113 -23.46 -27.36 -6.65
N ARG A 114 -23.89 -26.10 -6.50
CA ARG A 114 -23.03 -24.93 -6.25
C ARG A 114 -23.52 -24.21 -4.99
N PHE A 115 -22.65 -24.12 -3.98
CA PHE A 115 -22.94 -23.36 -2.75
C PHE A 115 -22.93 -21.84 -3.01
N ILE A 116 -23.97 -21.17 -2.56
CA ILE A 116 -24.16 -19.70 -2.55
C ILE A 116 -24.17 -19.18 -1.11
N GLY A 117 -24.97 -19.77 -0.22
CA GLY A 117 -25.07 -19.45 1.21
C GLY A 117 -26.10 -18.38 1.58
N ASP A 118 -26.27 -17.33 0.79
CA ASP A 118 -27.32 -16.30 0.97
C ASP A 118 -27.73 -15.72 -0.40
N PRO A 119 -29.04 -15.56 -0.72
CA PRO A 119 -30.23 -15.79 0.12
C PRO A 119 -30.77 -17.23 0.12
N VAL A 120 -30.15 -18.13 -0.64
CA VAL A 120 -30.40 -19.59 -0.64
C VAL A 120 -29.06 -20.32 -0.55
N ASP A 121 -29.04 -21.50 0.07
CA ASP A 121 -27.79 -22.23 0.29
C ASP A 121 -27.15 -22.73 -1.01
N TYR A 122 -27.93 -23.29 -1.94
CA TYR A 122 -27.42 -23.96 -3.15
C TYR A 122 -28.19 -23.63 -4.42
N VAL A 123 -27.48 -23.66 -5.55
CA VAL A 123 -28.03 -23.83 -6.90
C VAL A 123 -27.57 -25.17 -7.44
N ILE A 124 -28.50 -26.05 -7.76
CA ILE A 124 -28.22 -27.36 -8.35
C ILE A 124 -28.55 -27.28 -9.83
N PHE A 125 -27.59 -27.63 -10.67
CA PHE A 125 -27.72 -27.71 -12.11
C PHE A 125 -27.98 -29.18 -12.48
N ASP A 126 -29.18 -29.67 -12.18
CA ASP A 126 -29.51 -31.10 -12.28
C ASP A 126 -29.35 -31.62 -13.71
N GLY A 127 -28.45 -32.60 -13.88
CA GLY A 127 -28.06 -33.16 -15.17
C GLY A 127 -26.86 -32.49 -15.83
N TYR A 128 -26.28 -31.44 -15.23
CA TYR A 128 -25.15 -30.68 -15.81
C TYR A 128 -23.94 -31.54 -16.09
N THR A 129 -23.51 -32.40 -15.16
CA THR A 129 -22.33 -33.24 -15.34
C THR A 129 -22.48 -34.15 -16.55
N LYS A 130 -23.65 -34.77 -16.72
CA LYS A 130 -23.94 -35.63 -17.88
C LYS A 130 -23.94 -34.86 -19.20
N VAL A 131 -24.53 -33.66 -19.23
CA VAL A 131 -24.53 -32.79 -20.42
C VAL A 131 -23.11 -32.33 -20.75
N LYS A 132 -22.32 -31.94 -19.75
CA LYS A 132 -20.92 -31.52 -19.90
C LYS A 132 -20.04 -32.64 -20.45
N GLU A 133 -20.27 -33.87 -19.99
CA GLU A 133 -19.57 -35.08 -20.45
C GLU A 133 -20.12 -35.61 -21.78
N ARG A 134 -21.13 -34.96 -22.36
CA ARG A 134 -21.80 -35.33 -23.63
C ARG A 134 -22.42 -36.73 -23.59
N ILE A 135 -22.86 -37.16 -22.41
CA ILE A 135 -23.58 -38.42 -22.22
C ILE A 135 -25.05 -38.25 -22.61
N GLU A 136 -25.64 -37.10 -22.24
CA GLU A 136 -27.03 -36.74 -22.54
C GLU A 136 -27.08 -35.34 -23.17
N ASP A 137 -28.02 -35.11 -24.08
CA ASP A 137 -28.31 -33.80 -24.66
C ASP A 137 -29.72 -33.37 -24.25
N ILE A 138 -29.84 -32.96 -22.99
CA ILE A 138 -31.10 -32.57 -22.36
C ILE A 138 -30.99 -31.15 -21.76
N PRO A 139 -32.11 -30.42 -21.61
CA PRO A 139 -32.12 -29.21 -20.82
C PRO A 139 -31.72 -29.48 -19.38
N ILE A 140 -30.87 -28.62 -18.82
CA ILE A 140 -30.48 -28.68 -17.41
C ILE A 140 -31.58 -28.05 -16.56
N THR A 141 -32.01 -28.76 -15.51
CA THR A 141 -32.97 -28.21 -14.53
C THR A 141 -32.22 -27.41 -13.48
N ILE A 142 -32.70 -26.20 -13.17
CA ILE A 142 -32.12 -25.35 -12.13
C ILE A 142 -32.95 -25.48 -10.86
N VAL A 143 -32.36 -26.01 -9.79
CA VAL A 143 -33.00 -26.13 -8.48
C VAL A 143 -32.34 -25.16 -7.50
N LEU A 144 -33.13 -24.24 -6.95
CA LEU A 144 -32.71 -23.43 -5.81
C LEU A 144 -33.05 -24.20 -4.53
N ALA A 145 -32.01 -24.61 -3.80
CA ALA A 145 -32.14 -25.44 -2.61
C ALA A 145 -31.67 -24.70 -1.38
N ASP A 146 -32.44 -24.85 -0.30
CA ASP A 146 -32.15 -24.29 1.01
C ASP A 146 -32.23 -25.42 2.03
N VAL A 147 -31.12 -25.67 2.74
CA VAL A 147 -30.98 -26.81 3.63
C VAL A 147 -31.46 -26.39 5.01
N LYS A 148 -32.61 -26.94 5.42
CA LYS A 148 -33.12 -26.79 6.78
C LYS A 148 -32.88 -28.07 7.58
N THR A 149 -32.46 -27.92 8.83
CA THR A 149 -32.36 -29.03 9.79
C THR A 149 -33.40 -28.85 10.90
N GLY A 150 -33.97 -29.95 11.39
CA GLY A 150 -35.00 -29.93 12.43
C GLY A 150 -36.26 -29.16 12.02
N GLU A 151 -36.72 -28.24 12.88
CA GLU A 151 -37.94 -27.43 12.68
C GLU A 151 -37.66 -26.08 12.00
N ALA A 152 -36.49 -25.91 11.36
CA ALA A 152 -36.14 -24.66 10.73
C ALA A 152 -37.06 -24.36 9.52
N ASN A 153 -37.65 -23.16 9.52
CA ASN A 153 -38.56 -22.69 8.48
C ASN A 153 -37.83 -21.73 7.52
N LEU A 154 -38.36 -21.57 6.30
CA LEU A 154 -37.88 -20.55 5.36
C LEU A 154 -37.99 -19.15 5.97
N THR A 155 -36.97 -18.31 5.73
CA THR A 155 -37.02 -16.89 6.08
C THR A 155 -38.07 -16.14 5.24
N TYR A 156 -38.33 -14.88 5.58
CA TYR A 156 -39.23 -14.04 4.79
C TYR A 156 -38.74 -13.92 3.34
N GLU A 157 -37.47 -13.61 3.15
CA GLU A 157 -36.80 -13.45 1.85
C GLU A 157 -36.86 -14.76 1.05
N GLN A 158 -36.55 -15.89 1.69
CA GLN A 158 -36.61 -17.21 1.06
C GLN A 158 -38.04 -17.58 0.62
N LYS A 159 -39.06 -17.23 1.40
CA LYS A 159 -40.46 -17.39 0.99
C LYS A 159 -40.81 -16.54 -0.23
N ARG A 160 -40.28 -15.31 -0.31
CA ARG A 160 -40.48 -14.43 -1.49
C ARG A 160 -39.79 -14.99 -2.73
N ILE A 161 -38.59 -15.56 -2.57
CA ILE A 161 -37.87 -16.25 -3.65
C ILE A 161 -38.67 -17.46 -4.14
N LYS A 162 -39.11 -18.33 -3.23
CA LYS A 162 -39.95 -19.50 -3.58
C LYS A 162 -41.20 -19.09 -4.36
N GLN A 163 -41.91 -18.07 -3.90
CA GLN A 163 -43.09 -17.53 -4.60
C GLN A 163 -42.74 -16.96 -5.99
N GLY A 164 -41.56 -16.35 -6.14
CA GLY A 164 -41.08 -15.88 -7.45
C GLY A 164 -40.86 -17.03 -8.42
N ILE A 165 -40.24 -18.11 -7.97
CA ILE A 165 -40.01 -19.33 -8.76
C ILE A 165 -41.35 -19.98 -9.14
N GLU A 166 -42.27 -20.15 -8.19
CA GLU A 166 -43.60 -20.73 -8.41
C GLU A 166 -44.43 -19.92 -9.43
N LYS A 167 -44.17 -18.61 -9.53
CA LYS A 167 -44.78 -17.71 -10.52
C LYS A 167 -44.03 -17.63 -11.85
N GLY A 168 -42.95 -18.40 -12.02
CA GLY A 168 -42.13 -18.37 -13.23
C GLY A 168 -41.33 -17.08 -13.41
N LEU A 169 -41.07 -16.32 -12.34
CA LEU A 169 -40.30 -15.07 -12.37
C LEU A 169 -38.78 -15.35 -12.40
N VAL A 170 -38.36 -16.25 -13.28
CA VAL A 170 -36.96 -16.65 -13.48
C VAL A 170 -36.59 -16.30 -14.93
N LYS A 171 -35.45 -15.63 -15.11
CA LYS A 171 -34.98 -15.19 -16.43
C LYS A 171 -33.54 -15.64 -16.66
N PHE A 172 -33.26 -16.04 -17.88
CA PHE A 172 -31.90 -16.27 -18.37
C PHE A 172 -31.52 -15.10 -19.28
N GLU A 173 -30.46 -14.37 -18.95
CA GLU A 173 -30.01 -13.20 -19.71
C GLU A 173 -28.51 -13.30 -20.00
N VAL A 174 -28.14 -13.03 -21.25
CA VAL A 174 -26.74 -13.00 -21.70
C VAL A 174 -26.30 -11.55 -21.81
N ILE A 175 -25.56 -11.07 -20.80
CA ILE A 175 -24.99 -9.72 -20.78
C ILE A 175 -23.60 -9.78 -21.42
N ARG A 176 -23.34 -8.91 -22.41
CA ARG A 176 -22.04 -8.77 -23.08
C ARG A 176 -21.49 -7.38 -22.82
N PHE A 177 -20.18 -7.29 -22.60
CA PHE A 177 -19.44 -6.04 -22.45
C PHE A 177 -18.47 -5.87 -23.61
#